data_AF-A0A9X6XVU2-F1
#
_entry.id   AF-A0A9X6XVU2-F1
#
_cell.length_a   1.000
_cell.length_b   1.000
_cell.length_c   1.000
_cell.angle_alpha   90.00
_cell.angle_beta   90.00
_cell.angle_gamma   90.00
#
_symmetry.space_group_name_H-M   'P 1'
#
loop_
_entity.id
_entity.type
_entity.pdbx_description
1 polymer ?
#
loop_
_entity_poly.entity_id
_entity_poly.type
_entity_poly.pdbx_seq_one_letter_code
_entity_poly.pdbx_strand_id
1 'polypeptide(L)'
;MKLLSKPSDLDYSKQKTYEEFRFFKLALTERNWSGKEYITKENCSWFMNQLKELDDVFYKLFGNILSTTRFTFLMDTSIFAGALPENNKLIEFLEELDDFQEYDIENPVEVKKANKYLNKLKSYKNKIENLTYIYRWALNNEEHPFASEIKESIIKEVEKKGNLAKTLWDKDIKSVTLKRMKLIKQGASQKDFATKMNSEGARLVTECEKRDIHFVSQILKYGLDEPSLFFYGIYFIVIYYKQLEGLMKPGIEFISFEKKENKIEVFLKDSTSYLDEQFLKHETFISTLPKAKRRADGRVTKYESLYDINGTEFDNEEQIKGVLRTISNWIIHRISSDTTIKLPHKKWVHTVKGELFTSLGLDKMYFEQVSFIGGPEGPELLIKSHAFLTKGTYDVDLLFPLFDPESWENLNAIQCAIITYALCLFHDITIEKNYDLVKNTFKSFMGEIFEYELVTREKSGSVSSLQFLNASQKTGNKNNNNTNTIHEDTHKKTEHWVSFHFRRLKTGSNASDKQKSVAAKYGIKELPPGFTFVDSHVRGERNIDKDNMHFSALDILNKTLGKLNRYYEENHDKEQETIN
;
A
#
# COMPACT_ATOMS: atom_id res chain seq x y z
N MET A 1 -18.51 6.39 10.61
CA MET A 1 -17.27 5.61 10.39
C MET A 1 -16.09 6.55 10.52
N LYS A 2 -15.00 6.14 11.17
CA LYS A 2 -13.79 6.97 11.29
C LYS A 2 -12.86 6.67 10.12
N LEU A 3 -12.42 7.70 9.39
CA LEU A 3 -11.40 7.55 8.36
C LEU A 3 -10.02 7.44 9.05
N LEU A 4 -9.01 6.96 8.33
CA LEU A 4 -7.65 6.86 8.83
C LEU A 4 -7.16 8.17 9.47
N SER A 5 -6.80 8.14 10.75
CA SER A 5 -6.10 9.26 11.39
C SER A 5 -4.65 9.33 10.92
N LYS A 6 -4.14 10.54 10.71
CA LYS A 6 -2.72 10.75 10.42
C LYS A 6 -1.93 10.68 11.75
N PRO A 7 -0.89 9.84 11.88
CA PRO A 7 0.01 9.92 13.03
C PRO A 7 0.61 11.32 13.15
N SER A 8 0.73 11.83 14.39
CA SER A 8 1.43 13.09 14.70
C SER A 8 2.85 13.10 14.14
N ASP A 9 3.54 11.97 14.25
CA ASP A 9 4.94 11.80 13.88
C ASP A 9 5.12 11.41 12.40
N LEU A 10 4.02 11.16 11.69
CA LEU A 10 4.02 10.95 10.25
C LEU A 10 4.11 12.30 9.54
N ASP A 11 5.32 12.85 9.55
CA ASP A 11 5.67 14.06 8.83
C ASP A 11 6.53 13.73 7.61
N TYR A 12 5.91 13.75 6.43
CA TYR A 12 6.58 13.49 5.17
C TYR A 12 7.51 14.63 4.73
N SER A 13 7.41 15.81 5.36
CA SER A 13 8.36 16.90 5.15
C SER A 13 9.68 16.67 5.90
N LYS A 14 9.67 15.82 6.94
CA LYS A 14 10.88 15.39 7.65
C LYS A 14 11.51 14.21 6.95
N GLN A 15 12.83 14.23 6.86
CA GLN A 15 13.58 13.08 6.35
C GLN A 15 13.47 11.94 7.36
N LYS A 16 12.70 10.90 7.00
CA LYS A 16 12.73 9.63 7.73
C LYS A 16 14.02 8.89 7.40
N THR A 17 14.60 8.27 8.41
CA THR A 17 15.84 7.50 8.28
C THR A 17 15.66 6.10 8.84
N TYR A 18 16.40 5.15 8.27
CA TYR A 18 16.58 3.85 8.89
C TYR A 18 17.57 3.98 10.04
N GLU A 19 17.33 3.21 11.10
CA GLU A 19 18.36 2.99 12.12
C GLU A 19 19.45 2.09 11.52
N GLU A 20 20.70 2.52 11.65
CA GLU A 20 21.87 1.79 11.16
C GLU A 20 22.38 0.83 12.24
N PHE A 21 22.41 -0.46 11.93
CA PHE A 21 23.15 -1.48 12.67
C PHE A 21 24.37 -1.89 11.83
N ARG A 22 25.36 -2.55 12.43
CA ARG A 22 26.58 -2.91 11.67
C ARG A 22 26.33 -3.85 10.50
N PHE A 23 25.27 -4.65 10.57
CA PHE A 23 24.97 -5.70 9.59
C PHE A 23 23.71 -5.43 8.74
N PHE A 24 22.83 -4.55 9.18
CA PHE A 24 21.56 -4.26 8.51
C PHE A 24 21.05 -2.86 8.88
N LYS A 25 20.07 -2.38 8.13
CA LYS A 25 19.32 -1.16 8.46
C LYS A 25 17.90 -1.56 8.81
N LEU A 26 17.25 -0.89 9.75
CA LEU A 26 15.89 -1.22 10.15
C LEU A 26 15.08 0.04 10.45
N ALA A 27 13.83 0.05 10.00
CA ALA A 27 12.83 1.02 10.40
C ALA A 27 11.53 0.30 10.78
N LEU A 28 10.82 0.89 11.75
CA LEU A 28 9.45 0.53 12.07
C LEU A 28 8.53 1.61 11.48
N THR A 29 7.34 1.21 11.01
CA THR A 29 6.32 2.18 10.57
C THR A 29 5.84 3.03 11.74
N GLU A 30 5.35 4.24 11.49
CA GLU A 30 4.91 5.14 12.58
C GLU A 30 3.65 4.61 13.30
N ARG A 31 2.84 3.82 12.58
CA ARG A 31 1.69 3.06 13.11
C ARG A 31 1.50 1.76 12.33
N ASN A 32 0.57 0.93 12.78
CA ASN A 32 0.14 -0.24 12.03
C ASN A 32 -0.63 0.16 10.76
N TRP A 33 -0.30 -0.45 9.62
CA TRP A 33 -0.97 -0.22 8.33
C TRP A 33 -1.76 -1.43 7.83
N SER A 34 -1.61 -2.58 8.49
CA SER A 34 -2.20 -3.86 8.09
C SER A 34 -2.89 -4.62 9.25
N GLY A 35 -2.60 -4.27 10.51
CA GLY A 35 -3.21 -4.86 11.70
C GLY A 35 -4.52 -4.22 12.17
N LYS A 36 -5.33 -4.98 12.93
CA LYS A 36 -6.60 -4.52 13.54
C LYS A 36 -6.45 -3.86 14.92
N GLU A 37 -5.29 -4.02 15.54
CA GLU A 37 -4.95 -3.43 16.83
C GLU A 37 -4.09 -2.19 16.58
N TYR A 38 -4.39 -1.09 17.28
CA TYR A 38 -3.64 0.15 17.13
C TYR A 38 -2.33 0.08 17.90
N ILE A 39 -1.22 0.16 17.17
CA ILE A 39 0.13 0.06 17.72
C ILE A 39 0.99 1.14 17.08
N THR A 40 1.56 1.99 17.92
CA THR A 40 2.50 3.03 17.52
C THR A 40 3.92 2.51 17.51
N LYS A 41 4.82 3.22 16.83
CA LYS A 41 6.25 2.94 16.84
C LYS A 41 6.84 2.96 18.26
N GLU A 42 6.34 3.85 19.12
CA GLU A 42 6.76 3.98 20.52
C GLU A 42 6.47 2.70 21.31
N ASN A 43 5.31 2.06 21.07
CA ASN A 43 4.96 0.78 21.70
C ASN A 43 5.95 -0.34 21.36
N CYS A 44 6.61 -0.25 20.20
CA CYS A 44 7.57 -1.23 19.71
C CYS A 44 9.03 -0.82 19.95
N SER A 45 9.28 0.31 20.63
CA SER A 45 10.63 0.84 20.85
C SER A 45 11.55 -0.12 21.63
N TRP A 46 10.98 -0.98 22.48
CA TRP A 46 11.73 -2.01 23.22
C TRP A 46 12.53 -2.92 22.27
N PHE A 47 11.96 -3.28 21.12
CA PHE A 47 12.59 -4.16 20.14
C PHE A 47 13.84 -3.48 19.55
N MET A 48 13.70 -2.21 19.15
CA MET A 48 14.81 -1.41 18.63
C MET A 48 15.91 -1.20 19.67
N ASN A 49 15.53 -0.92 20.93
CA ASN A 49 16.49 -0.69 22.01
C ASN A 49 17.29 -1.96 22.32
N GLN A 50 16.64 -3.11 22.42
CA GLN A 50 17.33 -4.39 22.62
C GLN A 50 18.24 -4.74 21.44
N LEU A 51 17.83 -4.48 20.20
CA LEU A 51 18.72 -4.67 19.05
C LEU A 51 19.99 -3.80 19.15
N LYS A 52 19.86 -2.54 19.61
CA LYS A 52 21.01 -1.63 19.78
C LYS A 52 21.98 -2.13 20.84
N GLU A 53 21.46 -2.61 21.97
CA GLU A 53 22.27 -3.18 23.06
C GLU A 53 23.04 -4.42 22.59
N LEU A 54 22.44 -5.23 21.70
CA LEU A 54 23.02 -6.46 21.20
C LEU A 54 23.99 -6.27 20.03
N ASP A 55 23.95 -5.14 19.30
CA ASP A 55 24.74 -4.94 18.07
C ASP A 55 26.25 -5.11 18.30
N ASP A 56 26.79 -4.55 19.40
CA ASP A 56 28.20 -4.70 19.77
C ASP A 56 28.60 -6.15 20.06
N VAL A 57 27.71 -6.90 20.72
CA VAL A 57 27.94 -8.30 21.08
C VAL A 57 27.98 -9.16 19.82
N PHE A 58 27.00 -8.99 18.94
CA PHE A 58 26.94 -9.71 17.68
C PHE A 58 28.06 -9.34 16.73
N TYR A 59 28.52 -8.08 16.75
CA TYR A 59 29.67 -7.67 15.96
C TYR A 59 30.94 -8.41 16.35
N LYS A 60 31.19 -8.61 17.65
CA LYS A 60 32.33 -9.38 18.14
C LYS A 60 32.27 -10.84 17.71
N LEU A 61 31.07 -11.43 17.65
CA LEU A 61 30.88 -12.83 17.27
C LEU A 61 30.98 -13.07 15.76
N PHE A 62 30.42 -12.17 14.94
CA PHE A 62 30.18 -12.43 13.51
C PHE A 62 30.77 -11.39 12.56
N GLY A 63 31.45 -10.36 13.07
CA GLY A 63 31.98 -9.24 12.28
C GLY A 63 32.95 -9.64 11.15
N ASN A 64 33.64 -10.77 11.29
CA ASN A 64 34.53 -11.31 10.26
C ASN A 64 33.77 -11.99 9.10
N ILE A 65 32.53 -12.41 9.33
CA ILE A 65 31.71 -13.20 8.39
C ILE A 65 30.69 -12.31 7.67
N LEU A 66 30.18 -11.31 8.39
CA LEU A 66 29.20 -10.34 7.93
C LEU A 66 29.94 -9.06 7.50
N SER A 67 30.10 -8.84 6.19
CA SER A 67 30.53 -7.54 5.66
C SER A 67 29.36 -6.54 5.67
N THR A 68 29.65 -5.26 5.39
CA THR A 68 28.75 -4.08 5.43
C THR A 68 27.28 -4.34 5.06
N THR A 69 26.39 -3.58 5.72
CA THR A 69 24.94 -3.44 5.53
C THR A 69 24.43 -3.76 4.11
N ARG A 70 24.03 -5.02 3.88
CA ARG A 70 23.36 -5.46 2.64
C ARG A 70 21.83 -5.50 2.75
N PHE A 71 21.30 -5.60 3.97
CA PHE A 71 19.87 -5.77 4.22
C PHE A 71 19.27 -4.50 4.78
N THR A 72 18.18 -4.05 4.16
CA THR A 72 17.33 -2.98 4.69
C THR A 72 15.98 -3.58 5.07
N PHE A 73 15.57 -3.37 6.31
CA PHE A 73 14.34 -3.90 6.88
C PHE A 73 13.33 -2.78 7.13
N LEU A 74 12.07 -3.01 6.76
CA LEU A 74 10.95 -2.15 7.15
C LEU A 74 9.82 -3.01 7.73
N MET A 75 9.48 -2.79 8.98
CA MET A 75 8.49 -3.59 9.70
C MET A 75 7.25 -2.76 10.01
N ASP A 76 6.08 -3.24 9.56
CA ASP A 76 4.80 -2.72 10.02
C ASP A 76 4.63 -3.04 11.51
N THR A 77 4.34 -2.05 12.35
CA THR A 77 4.22 -2.25 13.81
C THR A 77 3.10 -3.23 14.19
N SER A 78 2.14 -3.51 13.30
CA SER A 78 1.13 -4.54 13.51
C SER A 78 1.68 -5.93 13.76
N ILE A 79 2.91 -6.25 13.33
CA ILE A 79 3.49 -7.57 13.56
C ILE A 79 3.65 -7.85 15.05
N PHE A 80 3.78 -6.81 15.87
CA PHE A 80 3.89 -6.88 17.33
C PHE A 80 2.52 -6.92 18.04
N ALA A 81 1.41 -6.98 17.28
CA ALA A 81 0.08 -7.10 17.84
C ALA A 81 -0.21 -8.54 18.31
N GLY A 82 -0.62 -8.68 19.57
CA GLY A 82 -0.94 -9.96 20.20
C GLY A 82 0.28 -10.80 20.58
N ALA A 83 0.03 -12.03 21.04
CA ALA A 83 1.10 -12.95 21.41
C ALA A 83 1.89 -13.38 20.16
N LEU A 84 3.19 -13.09 20.18
CA LEU A 84 4.12 -13.57 19.18
C LEU A 84 4.33 -15.08 19.36
N PRO A 85 4.63 -15.82 18.27
CA PRO A 85 4.74 -17.27 18.35
C PRO A 85 5.99 -17.67 19.15
N GLU A 86 5.81 -18.40 20.25
CA GLU A 86 6.90 -19.07 20.99
C GLU A 86 7.04 -20.54 20.58
N ASN A 87 8.18 -21.16 20.92
CA ASN A 87 8.46 -22.57 20.62
C ASN A 87 8.78 -23.39 21.87
N ASN A 88 7.82 -23.46 22.79
CA ASN A 88 8.01 -24.09 24.10
C ASN A 88 8.51 -25.53 24.01
N LYS A 89 8.04 -26.31 23.02
CA LYS A 89 8.50 -27.69 22.82
C LYS A 89 9.96 -27.82 22.39
N LEU A 90 10.53 -26.79 21.75
CA LEU A 90 11.96 -26.77 21.43
C LEU A 90 12.74 -26.31 22.66
N ILE A 91 12.25 -25.30 23.37
CA ILE A 91 12.87 -24.77 24.59
C ILE A 91 12.98 -25.88 25.64
N GLU A 92 11.87 -26.56 25.97
CA GLU A 92 11.85 -27.72 26.86
C GLU A 92 12.85 -28.81 26.42
N PHE A 93 12.97 -29.06 25.11
CA PHE A 93 13.94 -30.04 24.61
C PHE A 93 15.39 -29.59 24.75
N LEU A 94 15.67 -28.28 24.62
CA LEU A 94 17.00 -27.73 24.82
C LEU A 94 17.37 -27.72 26.32
N GLU A 95 16.42 -27.48 27.21
CA GLU A 95 16.60 -27.65 28.66
C GLU A 95 16.87 -29.11 29.03
N GLU A 96 16.16 -30.08 28.43
CA GLU A 96 16.45 -31.51 28.59
C GLU A 96 17.86 -31.89 28.07
N LEU A 97 18.48 -31.10 27.18
CA LEU A 97 19.86 -31.34 26.74
C LEU A 97 20.88 -30.94 27.81
N ASP A 98 20.56 -29.99 28.69
CA ASP A 98 21.47 -29.52 29.74
C ASP A 98 21.77 -30.62 30.77
N ASP A 99 20.88 -31.62 30.91
CA ASP A 99 21.11 -32.83 31.72
C ASP A 99 22.35 -33.64 31.29
N PHE A 100 22.88 -33.39 30.09
CA PHE A 100 24.08 -34.06 29.57
C PHE A 100 25.36 -33.24 29.75
N GLN A 101 25.36 -32.15 30.53
CA GLN A 101 26.56 -31.35 30.74
C GLN A 101 27.73 -32.15 31.34
N GLU A 102 27.44 -33.09 32.23
CA GLU A 102 28.41 -33.98 32.88
C GLU A 102 28.23 -35.46 32.49
N TYR A 103 27.74 -35.74 31.27
CA TYR A 103 27.46 -37.14 30.89
C TYR A 103 28.75 -37.97 30.77
N ASP A 104 28.70 -39.19 31.31
CA ASP A 104 29.82 -40.12 31.26
C ASP A 104 29.84 -40.89 29.93
N ILE A 105 30.87 -40.65 29.12
CA ILE A 105 31.08 -41.30 27.82
C ILE A 105 31.33 -42.80 27.99
N GLU A 106 31.83 -43.24 29.15
CA GLU A 106 32.11 -44.64 29.43
C GLU A 106 30.84 -45.41 29.87
N ASN A 107 29.77 -44.70 30.28
CA ASN A 107 28.50 -45.28 30.68
C ASN A 107 27.59 -45.59 29.46
N PRO A 108 27.37 -46.87 29.10
CA PRO A 108 26.61 -47.22 27.89
C PRO A 108 25.14 -46.79 27.93
N VAL A 109 24.56 -46.65 29.13
CA VAL A 109 23.16 -46.24 29.30
C VAL A 109 22.99 -44.75 29.01
N GLU A 110 23.93 -43.93 29.49
CA GLU A 110 23.95 -42.49 29.25
C GLU A 110 24.27 -42.19 27.79
N VAL A 111 25.25 -42.86 27.20
CA VAL A 111 25.57 -42.76 25.77
C VAL A 111 24.35 -43.12 24.90
N LYS A 112 23.57 -44.15 25.28
CA LYS A 112 22.35 -44.52 24.54
C LYS A 112 21.26 -43.43 24.65
N LYS A 113 21.11 -42.81 25.83
CA LYS A 113 20.19 -41.67 26.03
C LYS A 113 20.64 -40.46 25.23
N ALA A 114 21.90 -40.05 25.32
CA ALA A 114 22.48 -38.95 24.55
C ALA A 114 22.26 -39.13 23.04
N ASN A 115 22.53 -40.32 22.51
CA ASN A 115 22.29 -40.62 21.09
C ASN A 115 20.80 -40.51 20.69
N LYS A 116 19.87 -40.87 21.58
CA LYS A 116 18.43 -40.68 21.33
C LYS A 116 18.08 -39.19 21.23
N TYR A 117 18.66 -38.36 22.10
CA TYR A 117 18.46 -36.90 22.11
C TYR A 117 19.09 -36.22 20.88
N LEU A 118 20.31 -36.59 20.49
CA LEU A 118 20.94 -36.12 19.26
C LEU A 118 20.14 -36.53 18.00
N ASN A 119 19.52 -37.70 18.01
CA ASN A 119 18.60 -38.09 16.93
C ASN A 119 17.29 -37.29 16.94
N LYS A 120 16.74 -36.95 18.12
CA LYS A 120 15.60 -36.03 18.26
C LYS A 120 15.95 -34.63 17.74
N LEU A 121 17.16 -34.12 18.03
CA LEU A 121 17.67 -32.84 17.55
C LEU A 121 17.66 -32.75 16.02
N LYS A 122 18.02 -33.83 15.29
CA LYS A 122 17.97 -33.87 13.82
C LYS A 122 16.57 -33.51 13.28
N SER A 123 15.51 -33.95 13.96
CA SER A 123 14.13 -33.63 13.54
C SER A 123 13.79 -32.15 13.73
N TYR A 124 14.24 -31.54 14.82
CA TYR A 124 14.05 -30.11 15.08
C TYR A 124 14.86 -29.25 14.11
N LYS A 125 16.13 -29.63 13.88
CA LYS A 125 17.05 -28.95 12.97
C LYS A 125 16.58 -28.92 11.51
N ASN A 126 15.79 -29.90 11.06
CA ASN A 126 15.27 -29.89 9.68
C ASN A 126 14.30 -28.71 9.42
N LYS A 127 13.66 -28.18 10.48
CA LYS A 127 12.75 -27.04 10.42
C LYS A 127 13.55 -25.73 10.49
N ILE A 128 13.32 -24.83 9.53
CA ILE A 128 14.11 -23.60 9.35
C ILE A 128 13.95 -22.69 10.57
N GLU A 129 12.73 -22.56 11.07
CA GLU A 129 12.38 -21.71 12.19
C GLU A 129 13.07 -22.09 13.50
N ASN A 130 13.55 -23.33 13.64
CA ASN A 130 14.22 -23.77 14.87
C ASN A 130 15.72 -23.46 14.90
N LEU A 131 16.32 -23.13 13.75
CA LEU A 131 17.77 -23.10 13.60
C LEU A 131 18.42 -22.03 14.49
N THR A 132 17.80 -20.86 14.63
CA THR A 132 18.30 -19.75 15.45
C THR A 132 18.33 -20.10 16.93
N TYR A 133 17.28 -20.71 17.46
CA TYR A 133 17.21 -21.19 18.85
C TYR A 133 18.30 -22.22 19.16
N ILE A 134 18.41 -23.25 18.31
CA ILE A 134 19.38 -24.34 18.54
C ILE A 134 20.81 -23.79 18.50
N TYR A 135 21.10 -22.88 17.57
CA TYR A 135 22.42 -22.29 17.45
C TYR A 135 22.76 -21.36 18.61
N ARG A 136 21.80 -20.54 19.07
CA ARG A 136 21.98 -19.72 20.26
C ARG A 136 22.28 -20.57 21.48
N TRP A 137 21.52 -21.65 21.71
CA TRP A 137 21.77 -22.55 22.84
C TRP A 137 23.21 -23.10 22.79
N ALA A 138 23.69 -23.52 21.62
CA ALA A 138 25.05 -24.04 21.48
C ALA A 138 26.15 -22.97 21.63
N LEU A 139 25.83 -21.69 21.44
CA LEU A 139 26.75 -20.57 21.73
C LEU A 139 26.74 -20.16 23.20
N ASN A 140 25.58 -20.25 23.86
CA ASN A 140 25.50 -19.91 25.28
C ASN A 140 26.09 -21.03 26.16
N ASN A 141 26.12 -22.26 25.67
CA ASN A 141 26.61 -23.44 26.37
C ASN A 141 27.90 -23.98 25.72
N GLU A 142 28.92 -23.15 25.51
CA GLU A 142 30.12 -23.56 24.76
C GLU A 142 30.89 -24.73 25.38
N GLU A 143 30.81 -24.89 26.71
CA GLU A 143 31.44 -25.98 27.45
C GLU A 143 30.65 -27.30 27.35
N HIS A 144 29.41 -27.26 26.87
CA HIS A 144 28.58 -28.45 26.76
C HIS A 144 29.16 -29.42 25.71
N PRO A 145 29.23 -30.73 25.98
CA PRO A 145 29.89 -31.70 25.09
C PRO A 145 29.39 -31.70 23.63
N PHE A 146 28.10 -31.43 23.41
CA PHE A 146 27.49 -31.38 22.08
C PHE A 146 27.56 -30.00 21.39
N ALA A 147 27.99 -28.94 22.07
CA ALA A 147 27.87 -27.57 21.57
C ALA A 147 28.59 -27.37 20.22
N SER A 148 29.83 -27.85 20.11
CA SER A 148 30.60 -27.74 18.87
C SER A 148 29.96 -28.51 17.71
N GLU A 149 29.52 -29.75 17.96
CA GLU A 149 28.85 -30.58 16.94
C GLU A 149 27.55 -29.90 16.49
N ILE A 150 26.77 -29.35 17.42
CA ILE A 150 25.51 -28.68 17.13
C ILE A 150 25.74 -27.41 16.30
N LYS A 151 26.72 -26.57 16.66
CA LYS A 151 27.09 -25.38 15.89
C LYS A 151 27.41 -25.74 14.43
N GLU A 152 28.33 -26.67 14.22
CA GLU A 152 28.72 -27.09 12.87
C GLU A 152 27.56 -27.73 12.08
N SER A 153 26.78 -28.56 12.77
CA SER A 153 25.60 -29.21 12.21
C SER A 153 24.61 -28.16 11.68
N ILE A 154 24.27 -27.15 12.47
CA ILE A 154 23.33 -26.09 12.07
C ILE A 154 23.83 -25.33 10.83
N ILE A 155 25.10 -24.91 10.81
CA ILE A 155 25.70 -24.22 9.65
C ILE A 155 25.57 -25.07 8.38
N LYS A 156 25.93 -26.36 8.45
CA LYS A 156 25.83 -27.28 7.30
C LYS A 156 24.40 -27.42 6.77
N GLU A 157 23.38 -27.32 7.63
CA GLU A 157 21.99 -27.40 7.19
C GLU A 157 21.51 -26.10 6.53
N VAL A 158 21.97 -24.93 7.00
CA VAL A 158 21.73 -23.66 6.31
C VAL A 158 22.40 -23.69 4.92
N GLU A 159 23.65 -24.13 4.84
CA GLU A 159 24.38 -24.29 3.57
C GLU A 159 23.70 -25.28 2.62
N LYS A 160 23.20 -26.41 3.15
CA LYS A 160 22.44 -27.39 2.37
C LYS A 160 21.16 -26.78 1.78
N LYS A 161 20.44 -25.96 2.54
CA LYS A 161 19.24 -25.24 2.04
C LYS A 161 19.61 -24.22 0.97
N GLY A 162 20.70 -23.47 1.15
CA GLY A 162 21.23 -22.56 0.13
C GLY A 162 21.67 -23.27 -1.15
N ASN A 163 22.38 -24.40 -1.04
CA ASN A 163 22.81 -25.21 -2.17
C ASN A 163 21.63 -25.86 -2.92
N LEU A 164 20.58 -26.27 -2.21
CA LEU A 164 19.35 -26.74 -2.85
C LEU A 164 18.70 -25.61 -3.67
N ALA A 165 18.61 -24.40 -3.11
CA ALA A 165 18.07 -23.24 -3.82
C ALA A 165 18.90 -22.91 -5.07
N LYS A 166 20.24 -22.94 -4.95
CA LYS A 166 21.18 -22.79 -6.08
C LYS A 166 20.91 -23.81 -7.19
N THR A 167 20.78 -25.07 -6.83
CA THR A 167 20.56 -26.17 -7.79
C THR A 167 19.22 -26.00 -8.53
N LEU A 168 18.18 -25.56 -7.81
CA LEU A 168 16.88 -25.25 -8.41
C LEU A 168 16.96 -24.05 -9.35
N TRP A 169 17.70 -23.01 -8.96
CA TRP A 169 17.94 -21.84 -9.79
C TRP A 169 18.65 -22.21 -11.11
N ASP A 170 19.71 -23.02 -11.05
CA ASP A 170 20.41 -23.51 -12.24
C ASP A 170 19.50 -24.32 -13.16
N LYS A 171 18.61 -25.13 -12.59
CA LYS A 171 17.60 -25.90 -13.34
C LYS A 171 16.60 -24.98 -14.03
N ASP A 172 16.14 -23.93 -13.34
CA ASP A 172 15.22 -22.94 -13.89
C ASP A 172 15.86 -22.15 -15.04
N ILE A 173 17.12 -21.70 -14.88
CA ILE A 173 17.89 -21.02 -15.95
C ILE A 173 18.04 -21.93 -17.17
N LYS A 174 18.42 -23.20 -16.97
CA LYS A 174 18.57 -24.17 -18.07
C LYS A 174 17.24 -24.36 -18.81
N SER A 175 16.12 -24.44 -18.08
CA SER A 175 14.79 -24.55 -18.68
C SER A 175 14.45 -23.35 -19.57
N VAL A 176 14.68 -22.12 -19.07
CA VAL A 176 14.47 -20.89 -19.85
C VAL A 176 15.38 -20.83 -21.07
N THR A 177 16.63 -21.26 -20.94
CA THR A 177 17.61 -21.31 -22.04
C THR A 177 17.20 -22.31 -23.13
N LEU A 178 16.70 -23.49 -22.76
CA LEU A 178 16.17 -24.48 -23.71
C LEU A 178 14.93 -23.96 -24.44
N LYS A 179 14.02 -23.28 -23.73
CA LYS A 179 12.87 -22.60 -24.35
C LYS A 179 13.33 -21.53 -25.36
N ARG A 180 14.33 -20.73 -24.99
CA ARG A 180 14.95 -19.73 -25.89
C ARG A 180 15.46 -20.37 -27.17
N MET A 181 16.25 -21.44 -27.06
CA MET A 181 16.78 -22.17 -28.21
C MET A 181 15.66 -22.75 -29.08
N LYS A 182 14.59 -23.28 -28.48
CA LYS A 182 13.43 -23.80 -29.21
C LYS A 182 12.71 -22.72 -30.01
N LEU A 183 12.50 -21.54 -29.42
CA LEU A 183 11.86 -20.41 -30.10
C LEU A 183 12.71 -19.88 -31.27
N ILE A 184 14.03 -19.82 -31.10
CA ILE A 184 14.97 -19.48 -32.19
C ILE A 184 14.86 -20.49 -33.33
N LYS A 185 14.88 -21.79 -33.02
CA LYS A 185 14.74 -22.86 -34.03
C LYS A 185 13.39 -22.85 -34.75
N GLN A 186 12.33 -22.39 -34.08
CA GLN A 186 10.97 -22.30 -34.64
C GLN A 186 10.75 -21.04 -35.50
N GLY A 187 11.77 -20.19 -35.67
CA GLY A 187 11.64 -18.97 -36.47
C GLY A 187 10.62 -17.98 -35.88
N ALA A 188 10.46 -17.96 -34.54
CA ALA A 188 9.52 -17.06 -33.89
C ALA A 188 9.80 -15.61 -34.28
N SER A 189 8.74 -14.82 -34.50
CA SER A 189 8.89 -13.39 -34.77
C SER A 189 9.65 -12.71 -33.63
N GLN A 190 10.43 -11.67 -33.92
CA GLN A 190 11.23 -10.96 -32.91
C GLN A 190 10.36 -10.43 -31.76
N LYS A 191 9.13 -10.01 -32.06
CA LYS A 191 8.14 -9.52 -31.08
C LYS A 191 7.60 -10.64 -30.19
N ASP A 192 7.25 -11.78 -30.77
CA ASP A 192 6.78 -12.95 -30.00
C ASP A 192 7.89 -13.55 -29.15
N PHE A 193 9.11 -13.58 -29.69
CA PHE A 193 10.31 -13.98 -28.98
C PHE A 193 10.56 -13.09 -27.76
N ALA A 194 10.59 -11.76 -27.95
CA ALA A 194 10.78 -10.82 -26.85
C ALA A 194 9.69 -10.95 -25.77
N THR A 195 8.42 -11.04 -26.18
CA THR A 195 7.29 -11.16 -25.25
C THR A 195 7.37 -12.45 -24.43
N LYS A 196 7.61 -13.59 -25.09
CA LYS A 196 7.72 -14.88 -24.40
C LYS A 196 8.94 -14.96 -23.48
N MET A 197 10.10 -14.45 -23.92
CA MET A 197 11.31 -14.46 -23.11
C MET A 197 11.20 -13.52 -21.89
N ASN A 198 10.56 -12.36 -22.04
CA ASN A 198 10.29 -11.48 -20.91
C ASN A 198 9.35 -12.13 -19.88
N SER A 199 8.28 -12.78 -20.34
CA SER A 199 7.35 -13.52 -19.48
C SER A 199 8.04 -14.67 -18.72
N GLU A 200 8.87 -15.46 -19.41
CA GLU A 200 9.64 -16.54 -18.77
C GLU A 200 10.71 -16.02 -17.80
N GLY A 201 11.35 -14.89 -18.11
CA GLY A 201 12.26 -14.21 -17.19
C GLY A 201 11.57 -13.75 -15.91
N ALA A 202 10.40 -13.11 -16.04
CA ALA A 202 9.58 -12.69 -14.90
C ALA A 202 9.10 -13.88 -14.05
N ARG A 203 8.67 -14.97 -14.70
CA ARG A 203 8.30 -16.22 -14.01
C ARG A 203 9.46 -16.81 -13.23
N LEU A 204 10.65 -16.88 -13.83
CA LEU A 204 11.86 -17.39 -13.17
C LEU A 204 12.17 -16.58 -11.91
N VAL A 205 12.17 -15.25 -12.03
CA VAL A 205 12.34 -14.33 -10.90
C VAL A 205 11.34 -14.59 -9.78
N THR A 206 10.05 -14.72 -10.11
CA THR A 206 8.97 -14.92 -9.13
C THR A 206 9.14 -16.23 -8.36
N GLU A 207 9.47 -17.33 -9.05
CA GLU A 207 9.67 -18.63 -8.41
C GLU A 207 10.90 -18.63 -7.50
N CYS A 208 11.93 -17.87 -7.85
CA CYS A 208 13.08 -17.68 -6.97
C CYS A 208 12.72 -16.87 -5.71
N GLU A 209 12.06 -15.74 -5.88
CA GLU A 209 11.61 -14.90 -4.76
C GLU A 209 10.74 -15.69 -3.79
N LYS A 210 9.83 -16.56 -4.26
CA LYS A 210 9.04 -17.43 -3.37
C LYS A 210 9.90 -18.33 -2.47
N ARG A 211 11.01 -18.86 -2.99
CA ARG A 211 11.92 -19.73 -2.22
C ARG A 211 12.67 -18.93 -1.17
N ASP A 212 13.19 -17.77 -1.56
CA ASP A 212 13.94 -16.88 -0.70
C ASP A 212 13.04 -16.29 0.40
N ILE A 213 11.83 -15.84 0.03
CA ILE A 213 10.78 -15.39 0.94
C ILE A 213 10.47 -16.48 1.97
N HIS A 214 10.32 -17.74 1.53
CA HIS A 214 10.05 -18.83 2.45
C HIS A 214 11.20 -19.02 3.46
N PHE A 215 12.45 -19.03 3.00
CA PHE A 215 13.60 -19.15 3.90
C PHE A 215 13.67 -17.98 4.90
N VAL A 216 13.63 -16.74 4.42
CA VAL A 216 13.69 -15.51 5.24
C VAL A 216 12.53 -15.44 6.23
N SER A 217 11.31 -15.75 5.78
CA SER A 217 10.12 -15.77 6.64
C SER A 217 10.22 -16.79 7.76
N GLN A 218 10.72 -18.01 7.47
CA GLN A 218 10.82 -19.03 8.49
C GLN A 218 12.00 -18.78 9.45
N ILE A 219 13.16 -18.35 8.96
CA ILE A 219 14.35 -18.16 9.81
C ILE A 219 14.19 -17.00 10.80
N LEU A 220 13.39 -15.98 10.45
CA LEU A 220 13.09 -14.83 11.30
C LEU A 220 11.79 -14.98 12.09
N LYS A 221 11.09 -16.12 11.98
CA LYS A 221 9.76 -16.34 12.59
C LYS A 221 9.73 -16.02 14.09
N TYR A 222 10.75 -16.44 14.83
CA TYR A 222 10.88 -16.20 16.27
C TYR A 222 11.77 -14.99 16.61
N GLY A 223 12.47 -14.43 15.62
CA GLY A 223 13.31 -13.25 15.79
C GLY A 223 12.52 -11.97 16.05
N LEU A 224 11.22 -11.96 15.77
CA LEU A 224 10.35 -10.81 16.04
C LEU A 224 9.97 -10.69 17.52
N ASP A 225 10.00 -11.81 18.25
CA ASP A 225 9.72 -11.86 19.69
C ASP A 225 10.99 -11.71 20.51
N GLU A 226 12.07 -12.35 20.07
CA GLU A 226 13.37 -12.28 20.73
C GLU A 226 14.43 -11.62 19.81
N PRO A 227 14.80 -10.35 20.05
CA PRO A 227 15.75 -9.60 19.20
C PRO A 227 17.11 -10.29 18.98
N SER A 228 17.59 -11.08 19.94
CA SER A 228 18.82 -11.87 19.76
C SER A 228 18.69 -12.89 18.62
N LEU A 229 17.54 -13.55 18.49
CA LEU A 229 17.26 -14.49 17.41
C LEU A 229 17.17 -13.80 16.05
N PHE A 230 16.81 -12.51 16.02
CA PHE A 230 16.82 -11.70 14.81
C PHE A 230 18.24 -11.61 14.20
N PHE A 231 19.25 -11.30 15.02
CA PHE A 231 20.64 -11.25 14.57
C PHE A 231 21.16 -12.63 14.10
N TYR A 232 20.87 -13.71 14.83
CA TYR A 232 21.21 -15.06 14.36
C TYR A 232 20.52 -15.40 13.04
N GLY A 233 19.28 -14.95 12.85
CA GLY A 233 18.56 -15.09 11.59
C GLY A 233 19.26 -14.36 10.45
N ILE A 234 19.71 -13.12 10.66
CA ILE A 234 20.49 -12.35 9.66
C ILE A 234 21.79 -13.07 9.32
N TYR A 235 22.48 -13.60 10.32
CA TYR A 235 23.69 -14.39 10.11
C TYR A 235 23.45 -15.60 9.19
N PHE A 236 22.34 -16.32 9.41
CA PHE A 236 21.97 -17.44 8.54
C PHE A 236 21.47 -17.03 7.16
N ILE A 237 20.80 -15.88 7.04
CA ILE A 237 20.45 -15.30 5.75
C ILE A 237 21.71 -15.04 4.92
N VAL A 238 22.79 -14.52 5.54
CA VAL A 238 24.07 -14.33 4.84
C VAL A 238 24.68 -15.65 4.40
N ILE A 239 24.72 -16.67 5.25
CA ILE A 239 25.25 -18.00 4.88
C ILE A 239 24.44 -18.61 3.73
N TYR A 240 23.11 -18.47 3.76
CA TYR A 240 22.22 -18.92 2.70
C TYR A 240 22.54 -18.22 1.36
N TYR A 241 22.60 -16.89 1.35
CA TYR A 241 22.87 -16.12 0.14
C TYR A 241 24.30 -16.26 -0.38
N LYS A 242 25.30 -16.58 0.48
CA LYS A 242 26.66 -16.92 0.05
C LYS A 242 26.69 -18.08 -0.95
N GLN A 243 25.78 -19.05 -0.81
CA GLN A 243 25.68 -20.16 -1.77
C GLN A 243 25.16 -19.70 -3.15
N LEU A 244 24.52 -18.53 -3.22
CA LEU A 244 23.87 -17.95 -4.40
C LEU A 244 24.68 -16.81 -5.06
N GLU A 245 25.83 -16.40 -4.50
CA GLU A 245 26.62 -15.24 -4.95
C GLU A 245 27.05 -15.27 -6.42
N GLY A 246 27.15 -16.46 -7.04
CA GLY A 246 27.46 -16.61 -8.46
C GLY A 246 26.26 -16.45 -9.41
N LEU A 247 25.04 -16.43 -8.89
CA LEU A 247 23.79 -16.47 -9.68
C LEU A 247 23.03 -15.14 -9.65
N MET A 248 23.17 -14.40 -8.55
CA MET A 248 22.58 -13.08 -8.37
C MET A 248 23.71 -12.07 -8.14
N LYS A 249 23.70 -10.96 -8.88
CA LYS A 249 24.57 -9.83 -8.54
C LYS A 249 24.22 -9.39 -7.12
N PRO A 250 25.19 -9.14 -6.22
CA PRO A 250 24.91 -8.62 -4.90
C PRO A 250 24.20 -7.28 -5.03
N GLY A 251 22.90 -7.27 -4.78
CA GLY A 251 22.07 -6.08 -4.59
C GLY A 251 21.83 -5.83 -3.10
N ILE A 252 21.42 -4.62 -2.76
CA ILE A 252 20.83 -4.32 -1.45
C ILE A 252 19.46 -5.01 -1.45
N GLU A 253 19.26 -5.89 -0.47
CA GLU A 253 18.02 -6.65 -0.31
C GLU A 253 17.12 -5.85 0.64
N PHE A 254 15.96 -5.43 0.15
CA PHE A 254 14.94 -4.81 0.99
C PHE A 254 13.94 -5.87 1.42
N ILE A 255 13.75 -5.98 2.73
CA ILE A 255 12.90 -6.97 3.38
C ILE A 255 11.84 -6.21 4.17
N SER A 256 10.56 -6.53 3.93
CA SER A 256 9.47 -5.93 4.69
C SER A 256 8.52 -6.95 5.28
N PHE A 257 7.99 -6.60 6.44
CA PHE A 257 7.07 -7.44 7.22
C PHE A 257 5.74 -6.72 7.38
N GLU A 258 4.64 -7.40 7.03
CA GLU A 258 3.28 -6.92 7.24
C GLU A 258 2.43 -8.00 7.91
N LYS A 259 1.49 -7.61 8.77
CA LYS A 259 0.54 -8.55 9.37
C LYS A 259 -0.69 -8.66 8.47
N LYS A 260 -1.01 -9.88 8.07
CA LYS A 260 -2.25 -10.19 7.36
C LYS A 260 -3.01 -11.24 8.13
N GLU A 261 -4.13 -10.82 8.71
CA GLU A 261 -4.92 -11.64 9.63
C GLU A 261 -4.03 -12.14 10.78
N ASN A 262 -3.86 -13.45 10.93
CA ASN A 262 -3.05 -14.09 11.97
C ASN A 262 -1.65 -14.52 11.45
N LYS A 263 -1.24 -14.04 10.29
CA LYS A 263 0.05 -14.40 9.66
C LYS A 263 0.89 -13.16 9.39
N ILE A 264 2.19 -13.33 9.47
CA ILE A 264 3.17 -12.32 9.07
C ILE A 264 3.61 -12.65 7.65
N GLU A 265 3.31 -11.76 6.70
CA GLU A 265 3.78 -11.85 5.32
C GLU A 265 5.14 -11.14 5.20
N VAL A 266 6.05 -11.74 4.44
CA VAL A 266 7.38 -11.19 4.16
C VAL A 266 7.48 -10.86 2.68
N PHE A 267 7.94 -9.66 2.36
CA PHE A 267 8.20 -9.24 0.99
C PHE A 267 9.69 -8.94 0.80
N LEU A 268 10.27 -9.51 -0.26
CA LEU A 268 11.64 -9.24 -0.69
C LEU A 268 11.61 -8.36 -1.95
N LYS A 269 12.49 -7.37 -2.00
CA LYS A 269 12.63 -6.46 -3.15
C LYS A 269 14.10 -6.13 -3.39
N ASP A 270 14.47 -6.03 -4.67
CA ASP A 270 15.73 -5.40 -5.05
C ASP A 270 15.67 -3.92 -4.68
N SER A 271 16.73 -3.39 -4.09
CA SER A 271 16.77 -1.98 -3.69
C SER A 271 18.08 -1.25 -3.98
N THR A 272 18.00 0.07 -3.86
CA THR A 272 19.09 1.05 -3.85
C THR A 272 18.82 2.00 -2.67
N SER A 273 19.82 2.77 -2.22
CA SER A 273 19.60 3.74 -1.13
C SER A 273 18.44 4.70 -1.42
N TYR A 274 18.29 5.14 -2.67
CA TYR A 274 17.16 5.96 -3.10
C TYR A 274 15.82 5.21 -2.95
N LEU A 275 15.75 3.95 -3.35
CA LEU A 275 14.53 3.14 -3.21
C LEU A 275 14.16 2.87 -1.76
N ASP A 276 15.15 2.64 -0.89
CA ASP A 276 14.93 2.49 0.54
C ASP A 276 14.27 3.74 1.14
N GLU A 277 14.75 4.94 0.77
CA GLU A 277 14.12 6.21 1.17
C GLU A 277 12.67 6.32 0.65
N GLN A 278 12.42 5.93 -0.60
CA GLN A 278 11.06 5.92 -1.16
C GLN A 278 10.15 4.93 -0.42
N PHE A 279 10.64 3.73 -0.09
CA PHE A 279 9.85 2.75 0.67
C PHE A 279 9.49 3.25 2.07
N LEU A 280 10.40 3.99 2.72
CA LEU A 280 10.15 4.58 4.03
C LEU A 280 9.16 5.76 3.95
N LYS A 281 9.27 6.61 2.91
CA LYS A 281 8.25 7.63 2.63
C LYS A 281 6.88 6.99 2.41
N HIS A 282 6.83 5.88 1.67
CA HIS A 282 5.60 5.17 1.32
C HIS A 282 5.33 3.97 2.23
N GLU A 283 5.58 4.10 3.54
CA GLU A 283 5.41 3.01 4.51
C GLU A 283 3.99 2.42 4.55
N THR A 284 3.00 3.16 4.05
CA THR A 284 1.60 2.71 3.97
C THR A 284 1.34 1.81 2.75
N PHE A 285 2.26 1.75 1.78
CA PHE A 285 2.13 1.10 0.47
C PHE A 285 3.21 0.04 0.24
N ILE A 286 3.90 -0.43 1.28
CA ILE A 286 5.08 -1.28 1.11
C ILE A 286 4.73 -2.54 0.30
N SER A 287 3.63 -3.22 0.58
CA SER A 287 3.19 -4.37 -0.22
C SER A 287 2.69 -4.08 -1.63
N THR A 288 2.46 -2.83 -2.04
CA THR A 288 2.01 -2.47 -3.39
C THR A 288 3.09 -1.80 -4.23
N LEU A 289 4.08 -1.18 -3.58
CA LEU A 289 5.33 -0.77 -4.20
C LEU A 289 5.94 -1.96 -4.97
N PRO A 290 6.50 -1.71 -6.17
CA PRO A 290 6.77 -2.74 -7.17
C PRO A 290 7.52 -3.92 -6.59
N LYS A 291 6.90 -5.09 -6.68
CA LYS A 291 7.44 -6.36 -6.19
C LYS A 291 8.50 -6.98 -7.09
N ALA A 292 9.01 -6.26 -8.09
CA ALA A 292 9.99 -6.84 -9.00
C ALA A 292 10.95 -5.79 -9.51
N LYS A 293 12.22 -6.05 -9.15
CA LYS A 293 13.48 -5.91 -9.89
C LYS A 293 13.66 -4.67 -10.76
N ARG A 294 14.86 -4.09 -10.69
CA ARG A 294 15.45 -3.31 -11.78
C ARG A 294 14.93 -3.87 -13.10
N ARG A 295 14.14 -3.07 -13.81
CA ARG A 295 13.78 -3.38 -15.19
C ARG A 295 15.05 -3.77 -15.94
N ALA A 296 14.96 -4.60 -16.98
CA ALA A 296 16.14 -4.96 -17.77
C ALA A 296 16.87 -3.72 -18.37
N ASP A 297 16.21 -2.55 -18.40
CA ASP A 297 16.77 -1.24 -18.79
C ASP A 297 17.39 -0.43 -17.63
N GLY A 298 17.40 -0.96 -16.40
CA GLY A 298 17.90 -0.31 -15.20
C GLY A 298 17.00 0.78 -14.61
N ARG A 299 15.81 1.04 -15.18
CA ARG A 299 14.93 2.12 -14.72
C ARG A 299 14.13 1.70 -13.49
N VAL A 300 14.27 2.51 -12.45
CA VAL A 300 13.41 2.51 -11.26
C VAL A 300 12.30 3.51 -11.50
N THR A 301 11.08 3.10 -11.20
CA THR A 301 9.92 3.99 -11.26
C THR A 301 10.03 5.07 -10.20
N LYS A 302 9.71 6.31 -10.58
CA LYS A 302 9.63 7.42 -9.64
C LYS A 302 8.27 7.39 -8.93
N TYR A 303 8.33 7.34 -7.62
CA TYR A 303 7.20 7.55 -6.73
C TYR A 303 7.28 8.95 -6.17
N GLU A 304 6.14 9.59 -5.97
CA GLU A 304 6.01 10.81 -5.19
C GLU A 304 4.97 10.61 -4.10
N SER A 305 5.23 11.18 -2.93
CA SER A 305 4.25 11.27 -1.87
C SER A 305 3.32 12.46 -2.12
N LEU A 306 2.15 12.44 -1.49
CA LEU A 306 1.22 13.58 -1.54
C LEU A 306 1.90 14.90 -1.16
N TYR A 307 2.88 14.85 -0.26
CA TYR A 307 3.56 16.03 0.29
C TYR A 307 4.56 16.65 -0.68
N ASP A 308 5.02 15.88 -1.68
CA ASP A 308 5.89 16.37 -2.73
C ASP A 308 5.09 17.14 -3.82
N ILE A 309 3.75 17.11 -3.75
CA ILE A 309 2.88 17.82 -4.67
C ILE A 309 2.74 19.29 -4.26
N ASN A 310 3.31 20.13 -5.12
CA ASN A 310 3.13 21.58 -5.14
C ASN A 310 2.39 21.96 -6.42
N GLY A 311 1.65 23.06 -6.38
CA GLY A 311 1.00 23.64 -7.55
C GLY A 311 0.57 25.07 -7.28
N THR A 312 -0.42 25.56 -8.02
CA THR A 312 -0.87 26.95 -7.96
C THR A 312 -1.28 27.36 -6.55
N GLU A 313 -0.61 28.37 -6.01
CA GLU A 313 -0.99 28.93 -4.71
C GLU A 313 -2.41 29.48 -4.79
N PHE A 314 -3.21 29.14 -3.78
CA PHE A 314 -4.51 29.76 -3.60
C PHE A 314 -4.36 31.05 -2.81
N ASP A 315 -5.11 32.08 -3.19
CA ASP A 315 -5.06 33.40 -2.56
C ASP A 315 -5.46 33.42 -1.07
N ASN A 316 -6.28 32.46 -0.64
CA ASN A 316 -6.56 32.24 0.79
C ASN A 316 -6.67 30.74 1.10
N GLU A 317 -5.51 30.14 1.33
CA GLU A 317 -5.34 28.71 1.53
C GLU A 317 -6.21 28.12 2.66
N GLU A 318 -6.20 28.73 3.84
CA GLU A 318 -6.96 28.21 5.00
C GLU A 318 -8.48 28.26 4.78
N GLN A 319 -8.98 29.29 4.10
CA GLN A 319 -10.39 29.38 3.73
C GLN A 319 -10.80 28.23 2.79
N ILE A 320 -9.96 27.91 1.82
CA ILE A 320 -10.20 26.81 0.88
C ILE A 320 -10.09 25.45 1.57
N LYS A 321 -9.08 25.26 2.43
CA LYS A 321 -8.98 24.08 3.30
C LYS A 321 -10.26 23.90 4.13
N GLY A 322 -10.84 24.98 4.65
CA GLY A 322 -12.14 24.95 5.35
C GLY A 322 -13.29 24.41 4.50
N VAL A 323 -13.38 24.81 3.23
CA VAL A 323 -14.38 24.27 2.28
C VAL A 323 -14.16 22.80 1.98
N LEU A 324 -12.90 22.42 1.71
CA LEU A 324 -12.53 21.04 1.42
C LEU A 324 -12.81 20.11 2.62
N ARG A 325 -12.44 20.52 3.83
CA ARG A 325 -12.80 19.82 5.08
C ARG A 325 -14.30 19.68 5.23
N THR A 326 -15.07 20.72 4.92
CA THR A 326 -16.55 20.67 4.99
C THR A 326 -17.13 19.62 4.04
N ILE A 327 -16.65 19.57 2.79
CA ILE A 327 -17.08 18.57 1.79
C ILE A 327 -16.67 17.16 2.23
N SER A 328 -15.43 16.96 2.67
CA SER A 328 -14.94 15.64 3.09
C SER A 328 -15.65 15.13 4.35
N ASN A 329 -15.87 15.98 5.36
CA ASN A 329 -16.65 15.61 6.53
C ASN A 329 -18.08 15.24 6.13
N TRP A 330 -18.70 16.01 5.24
CA TRP A 330 -20.03 15.72 4.72
C TRP A 330 -20.12 14.35 4.02
N ILE A 331 -19.07 13.94 3.30
CA ILE A 331 -18.96 12.62 2.66
C ILE A 331 -18.75 11.51 3.70
N ILE A 332 -17.78 11.68 4.61
CA ILE A 332 -17.42 10.66 5.60
C ILE A 332 -18.62 10.30 6.48
N HIS A 333 -19.44 11.27 6.88
CA HIS A 333 -20.65 11.04 7.67
C HIS A 333 -21.71 10.18 6.96
N ARG A 334 -21.66 10.07 5.62
CA ARG A 334 -22.59 9.23 4.83
C ARG A 334 -22.09 7.80 4.64
N ILE A 335 -20.81 7.54 4.90
CA ILE A 335 -20.28 6.19 4.86
C ILE A 335 -20.61 5.55 6.22
N SER A 336 -21.70 4.79 6.26
CA SER A 336 -22.11 4.06 7.46
C SER A 336 -21.02 3.07 7.91
N SER A 337 -20.85 2.91 9.22
CA SER A 337 -19.91 1.96 9.83
C SER A 337 -20.20 0.51 9.46
N ASP A 338 -21.46 0.21 9.15
CA ASP A 338 -21.94 -1.15 8.92
C ASP A 338 -22.00 -1.50 7.42
N THR A 339 -21.69 -0.53 6.55
CA THR A 339 -21.71 -0.74 5.11
C THR A 339 -20.60 -1.70 4.70
N THR A 340 -20.97 -2.79 4.03
CA THR A 340 -19.96 -3.62 3.34
C THR A 340 -19.45 -2.85 2.12
N ILE A 341 -18.29 -2.22 2.28
CA ILE A 341 -17.65 -1.47 1.22
C ILE A 341 -17.07 -2.45 0.19
N LYS A 342 -17.60 -2.41 -1.04
CA LYS A 342 -17.11 -3.23 -2.15
C LYS A 342 -16.79 -2.33 -3.34
N LEU A 343 -15.52 -2.33 -3.73
CA LEU A 343 -15.10 -1.75 -5.00
C LEU A 343 -15.47 -2.69 -6.17
N PRO A 344 -15.55 -2.16 -7.40
CA PRO A 344 -15.78 -3.00 -8.57
C PRO A 344 -14.68 -4.07 -8.72
N HIS A 345 -15.08 -5.32 -8.95
CA HIS A 345 -14.16 -6.47 -9.03
C HIS A 345 -13.21 -6.46 -10.24
N LYS A 346 -13.54 -5.68 -11.28
CA LYS A 346 -12.72 -5.57 -12.50
C LYS A 346 -11.54 -4.62 -12.26
N LYS A 347 -10.44 -4.76 -13.00
CA LYS A 347 -9.37 -3.74 -12.97
C LYS A 347 -9.83 -2.49 -13.71
N TRP A 348 -9.98 -1.40 -12.98
CA TRP A 348 -10.48 -0.13 -13.51
C TRP A 348 -9.57 1.03 -13.12
N VAL A 349 -9.63 2.09 -13.92
CA VAL A 349 -9.04 3.38 -13.62
C VAL A 349 -10.05 4.49 -13.91
N HIS A 350 -10.05 5.55 -13.12
CA HIS A 350 -10.90 6.72 -13.32
C HIS A 350 -10.09 7.86 -13.92
N THR A 351 -10.59 8.49 -14.99
CA THR A 351 -10.01 9.72 -15.55
C THR A 351 -10.39 10.90 -14.66
N VAL A 352 -9.40 11.58 -14.11
CA VAL A 352 -9.62 12.71 -13.19
C VAL A 352 -10.07 13.94 -13.98
N LYS A 353 -11.08 14.62 -13.46
CA LYS A 353 -11.72 15.78 -14.10
C LYS A 353 -11.50 17.04 -13.26
N GLY A 354 -11.38 18.18 -13.92
CA GLY A 354 -11.27 19.49 -13.30
C GLY A 354 -9.94 20.15 -13.61
N GLU A 355 -10.00 21.44 -13.96
CA GLU A 355 -8.86 22.24 -14.41
C GLU A 355 -7.69 22.26 -13.41
N LEU A 356 -7.99 22.34 -12.11
CA LEU A 356 -6.99 22.24 -11.05
C LEU A 356 -6.13 20.98 -11.19
N PHE A 357 -6.76 19.81 -11.34
CA PHE A 357 -6.04 18.53 -11.39
C PHE A 357 -5.32 18.33 -12.74
N THR A 358 -5.96 18.73 -13.84
CA THR A 358 -5.32 18.69 -15.17
C THR A 358 -4.08 19.60 -15.22
N SER A 359 -4.11 20.76 -14.56
CA SER A 359 -2.94 21.66 -14.47
C SER A 359 -1.77 21.07 -13.69
N LEU A 360 -2.04 20.16 -12.75
CA LEU A 360 -1.03 19.40 -12.00
C LEU A 360 -0.50 18.19 -12.79
N GLY A 361 -1.05 17.93 -13.97
CA GLY A 361 -0.80 16.72 -14.76
C GLY A 361 -1.41 15.46 -14.16
N LEU A 362 -2.38 15.58 -13.24
CA LEU A 362 -3.04 14.43 -12.63
C LEU A 362 -4.13 13.92 -13.55
N ASP A 363 -3.84 12.81 -14.26
CA ASP A 363 -4.68 12.33 -15.35
C ASP A 363 -5.68 11.27 -14.91
N LYS A 364 -5.25 10.36 -14.04
CA LYS A 364 -5.97 9.12 -13.73
C LYS A 364 -5.77 8.68 -12.28
N MET A 365 -6.75 8.00 -11.70
CA MET A 365 -6.71 7.52 -10.32
C MET A 365 -7.45 6.17 -10.15
N TYR A 366 -7.01 5.34 -9.22
CA TYR A 366 -7.73 4.15 -8.75
C TYR A 366 -7.44 3.89 -7.25
N PHE A 367 -8.16 2.93 -6.67
CA PHE A 367 -7.95 2.48 -5.29
C PHE A 367 -7.26 1.11 -5.28
N GLU A 368 -6.09 1.04 -4.65
CA GLU A 368 -5.31 -0.21 -4.54
C GLU A 368 -5.89 -1.15 -3.49
N GLN A 369 -6.29 -0.58 -2.35
CA GLN A 369 -6.75 -1.34 -1.20
C GLN A 369 -7.75 -0.54 -0.38
N VAL A 370 -8.75 -1.24 0.12
CA VAL A 370 -9.70 -0.75 1.11
C VAL A 370 -9.79 -1.79 2.22
N SER A 371 -9.46 -1.40 3.45
CA SER A 371 -9.43 -2.32 4.60
C SER A 371 -9.68 -1.59 5.90
N PHE A 372 -10.11 -2.32 6.92
CA PHE A 372 -10.21 -1.80 8.29
C PHE A 372 -8.94 -2.12 9.06
N ILE A 373 -8.38 -1.11 9.73
CA ILE A 373 -7.19 -1.23 10.57
C ILE A 373 -7.48 -0.71 11.99
N GLY A 374 -6.60 -1.01 12.95
CA GLY A 374 -6.69 -0.44 14.29
C GLY A 374 -6.29 1.04 14.29
N GLY A 375 -7.12 1.88 14.90
CA GLY A 375 -6.85 3.30 15.17
C GLY A 375 -6.99 3.66 16.65
N PRO A 376 -6.58 4.88 17.04
CA PRO A 376 -6.50 5.31 18.44
C PRO A 376 -7.84 5.27 19.19
N GLU A 377 -8.96 5.44 18.48
CA GLU A 377 -10.31 5.46 19.06
C GLU A 377 -11.16 4.25 18.60
N GLY A 378 -10.52 3.23 18.02
CA GLY A 378 -11.20 2.06 17.47
C GLY A 378 -10.87 1.83 15.98
N PRO A 379 -11.61 0.94 15.30
CA PRO A 379 -11.36 0.61 13.91
C PRO A 379 -11.49 1.82 12.97
N GLU A 380 -10.50 1.99 12.10
CA GLU A 380 -10.47 3.05 11.09
C GLU A 380 -10.51 2.45 9.68
N LEU A 381 -11.13 3.16 8.74
CA LEU A 381 -11.10 2.78 7.32
C LEU A 381 -9.81 3.30 6.66
N LEU A 382 -8.97 2.38 6.21
CA LEU A 382 -7.82 2.65 5.35
C LEU A 382 -8.24 2.54 3.89
N ILE A 383 -8.09 3.63 3.13
CA ILE A 383 -8.23 3.66 1.67
C ILE A 383 -6.88 4.07 1.08
N LYS A 384 -6.25 3.15 0.38
CA LYS A 384 -4.98 3.36 -0.34
C LYS A 384 -5.28 3.82 -1.77
N SER A 385 -4.95 5.07 -2.07
CA SER A 385 -5.20 5.68 -3.38
C SER A 385 -3.92 5.78 -4.19
N HIS A 386 -4.07 5.60 -5.50
CA HIS A 386 -3.00 5.67 -6.48
C HIS A 386 -3.45 6.56 -7.63
N ALA A 387 -2.67 7.62 -7.90
CA ALA A 387 -2.88 8.50 -9.05
C ALA A 387 -1.67 8.54 -9.98
N PHE A 388 -1.92 8.78 -11.26
CA PHE A 388 -0.90 8.91 -12.30
C PHE A 388 -0.71 10.37 -12.66
N LEU A 389 0.52 10.86 -12.53
CA LEU A 389 0.88 12.25 -12.81
C LEU A 389 1.84 12.34 -14.00
N THR A 390 1.57 13.29 -14.89
CA THR A 390 2.41 13.63 -16.05
C THR A 390 3.11 14.96 -15.78
N LYS A 391 4.42 14.93 -15.47
CA LYS A 391 5.24 16.13 -15.23
C LYS A 391 6.20 16.36 -16.41
N GLY A 392 5.81 17.23 -17.33
CA GLY A 392 6.59 17.55 -18.53
C GLY A 392 6.75 16.33 -19.42
N THR A 393 7.95 15.75 -19.48
CA THR A 393 8.26 14.55 -20.28
C THR A 393 8.32 13.25 -19.47
N TYR A 394 7.99 13.28 -18.18
CA TYR A 394 8.11 12.12 -17.28
C TYR A 394 6.81 11.84 -16.52
N ASP A 395 6.48 10.57 -16.39
CA ASP A 395 5.33 10.08 -15.61
C ASP A 395 5.78 9.65 -14.21
N VAL A 396 4.93 9.89 -13.22
CA VAL A 396 5.16 9.62 -11.79
C VAL A 396 3.92 9.00 -11.14
N ASP A 397 4.12 8.05 -10.23
CA ASP A 397 3.05 7.44 -9.43
C ASP A 397 2.91 8.22 -8.14
N LEU A 398 1.72 8.74 -7.87
CA LEU A 398 1.36 9.40 -6.62
C LEU A 398 0.60 8.42 -5.72
N LEU A 399 1.25 8.00 -4.64
CA LEU A 399 0.70 7.04 -3.67
C LEU A 399 0.37 7.74 -2.36
N PHE A 400 -0.89 7.67 -1.92
CA PHE A 400 -1.34 8.34 -0.70
C PHE A 400 -2.54 7.66 -0.05
N PRO A 401 -2.54 7.47 1.27
CA PRO A 401 -3.75 7.03 1.96
C PRO A 401 -4.70 8.23 2.13
N LEU A 402 -6.00 7.96 2.28
CA LEU A 402 -6.99 9.00 2.56
C LEU A 402 -7.05 9.25 4.07
N PHE A 403 -6.48 10.37 4.52
CA PHE A 403 -6.50 10.78 5.93
C PHE A 403 -7.78 11.53 6.29
N ASP A 404 -8.19 11.42 7.55
CA ASP A 404 -9.29 12.18 8.14
C ASP A 404 -9.05 13.70 8.02
N PRO A 405 -10.08 14.50 7.64
CA PRO A 405 -9.97 15.95 7.51
C PRO A 405 -9.49 16.70 8.75
N GLU A 406 -9.72 16.14 9.93
CA GLU A 406 -9.23 16.70 11.20
C GLU A 406 -7.70 16.66 11.29
N SER A 407 -7.03 15.78 10.55
CA SER A 407 -5.57 15.62 10.59
C SER A 407 -4.83 16.36 9.45
N TRP A 408 -5.47 17.29 8.75
CA TRP A 408 -4.91 18.00 7.58
C TRP A 408 -4.18 19.31 7.92
N GLU A 409 -3.64 19.46 9.13
CA GLU A 409 -2.99 20.70 9.55
C GLU A 409 -1.79 21.05 8.65
N ASN A 410 -0.92 20.07 8.39
CA ASN A 410 0.30 20.21 7.60
C ASN A 410 0.11 19.99 6.08
N LEU A 411 -1.13 19.92 5.60
CA LEU A 411 -1.43 19.77 4.18
C LEU A 411 -1.77 21.12 3.55
N ASN A 412 -1.23 21.33 2.35
CA ASN A 412 -1.62 22.49 1.55
C ASN A 412 -3.02 22.27 0.91
N ALA A 413 -3.66 23.32 0.42
CA ALA A 413 -5.00 23.24 -0.16
C ALA A 413 -5.08 22.30 -1.39
N ILE A 414 -4.01 22.20 -2.19
CA ILE A 414 -3.95 21.28 -3.34
C ILE A 414 -3.98 19.83 -2.88
N GLN A 415 -3.16 19.49 -1.89
CA GLN A 415 -3.11 18.16 -1.29
C GLN A 415 -4.46 17.80 -0.68
N CYS A 416 -5.10 18.74 0.03
CA CYS A 416 -6.46 18.59 0.53
C CYS A 416 -7.47 18.37 -0.61
N ALA A 417 -7.34 19.06 -1.74
CA ALA A 417 -8.22 18.91 -2.89
C ALA A 417 -8.08 17.53 -3.54
N ILE A 418 -6.86 16.99 -3.64
CA ILE A 418 -6.60 15.63 -4.14
C ILE A 418 -7.24 14.58 -3.22
N ILE A 419 -7.05 14.69 -1.91
CA ILE A 419 -7.71 13.79 -0.94
C ILE A 419 -9.23 13.91 -1.04
N THR A 420 -9.76 15.13 -1.12
CA THR A 420 -11.20 15.39 -1.24
C THR A 420 -11.76 14.76 -2.52
N TYR A 421 -11.06 14.89 -3.65
CA TYR A 421 -11.44 14.26 -4.91
C TYR A 421 -11.52 12.74 -4.78
N ALA A 422 -10.49 12.12 -4.20
CA ALA A 422 -10.46 10.69 -3.98
C ALA A 422 -11.61 10.22 -3.05
N LEU A 423 -11.93 10.99 -2.00
CA LEU A 423 -13.08 10.72 -1.12
C LEU A 423 -14.42 10.86 -1.85
N CYS A 424 -14.58 11.89 -2.69
CA CYS A 424 -15.77 12.06 -3.53
C CYS A 424 -15.93 10.87 -4.49
N LEU A 425 -14.87 10.46 -5.17
CA LEU A 425 -14.87 9.32 -6.07
C LEU A 425 -15.23 8.03 -5.33
N PHE A 426 -14.64 7.82 -4.16
CA PHE A 426 -14.93 6.66 -3.31
C PHE A 426 -16.39 6.61 -2.90
N HIS A 427 -16.96 7.73 -2.45
CA HIS A 427 -18.37 7.86 -2.11
C HIS A 427 -19.27 7.54 -3.30
N ASP A 428 -19.00 8.15 -4.45
CA ASP A 428 -19.82 7.96 -5.65
C ASP A 428 -19.79 6.50 -6.13
N ILE A 429 -18.67 5.80 -5.96
CA ILE A 429 -18.55 4.38 -6.30
C ILE A 429 -19.25 3.47 -5.28
N THR A 430 -19.05 3.72 -3.98
CA THR A 430 -19.39 2.74 -2.93
C THR A 430 -20.75 2.96 -2.30
N ILE A 431 -21.18 4.21 -2.16
CA ILE A 431 -22.45 4.60 -1.54
C ILE A 431 -23.51 4.80 -2.61
N GLU A 432 -23.27 5.72 -3.53
CA GLU A 432 -24.25 6.10 -4.58
C GLU A 432 -24.27 5.09 -5.73
N LYS A 433 -23.20 4.31 -5.90
CA LYS A 433 -22.99 3.40 -7.04
C LYS A 433 -23.19 4.13 -8.38
N ASN A 434 -22.79 5.39 -8.42
CA ASN A 434 -22.94 6.31 -9.53
C ASN A 434 -21.82 6.17 -10.57
N TYR A 435 -21.66 4.98 -11.14
CA TYR A 435 -20.60 4.72 -12.11
C TYR A 435 -21.00 3.69 -13.15
N ASP A 436 -20.32 3.74 -14.29
CA ASP A 436 -20.31 2.72 -15.32
C ASP A 436 -18.87 2.30 -15.63
N LEU A 437 -18.67 1.01 -15.91
CA LEU A 437 -17.37 0.49 -16.35
C LEU A 437 -17.38 0.34 -17.86
N VAL A 438 -16.65 1.23 -18.53
CA VAL A 438 -16.48 1.23 -19.98
C VAL A 438 -15.22 0.44 -20.31
N LYS A 439 -15.30 -0.47 -21.29
CA LYS A 439 -14.11 -1.20 -21.73
C LYS A 439 -13.18 -0.24 -22.48
N ASN A 440 -12.11 0.15 -21.81
CA ASN A 440 -11.07 1.03 -22.34
C ASN A 440 -9.74 0.62 -21.70
N THR A 441 -8.84 0.08 -22.50
CA THR A 441 -7.58 -0.47 -21.98
C THR A 441 -6.59 0.66 -21.74
N PHE A 442 -6.31 0.93 -20.47
CA PHE A 442 -5.20 1.79 -20.07
C PHE A 442 -4.05 0.92 -19.59
N LYS A 443 -2.84 1.19 -20.08
CA LYS A 443 -1.62 0.58 -19.57
C LYS A 443 -0.84 1.64 -18.82
N SER A 444 -0.66 1.46 -17.52
CA SER A 444 0.19 2.36 -16.74
C SER A 444 1.63 2.26 -17.21
N PHE A 445 2.44 3.26 -16.88
CA PHE A 445 3.87 3.20 -17.16
C PHE A 445 4.54 2.02 -16.43
N MET A 446 3.95 1.51 -15.35
CA MET A 446 4.37 0.28 -14.64
C MET A 446 4.10 -1.01 -15.41
N GLY A 447 3.37 -0.91 -16.51
CA GLY A 447 2.92 -2.07 -17.28
C GLY A 447 1.70 -2.74 -16.67
N GLU A 448 1.10 -2.17 -15.62
CA GLU A 448 -0.21 -2.62 -15.15
C GLU A 448 -1.26 -2.31 -16.21
N ILE A 449 -2.12 -3.29 -16.47
CA ILE A 449 -3.17 -3.19 -17.47
C ILE A 449 -4.50 -3.07 -16.74
N PHE A 450 -5.16 -1.94 -16.97
CA PHE A 450 -6.54 -1.67 -16.58
C PHE A 450 -7.41 -1.90 -17.80
N GLU A 451 -8.34 -2.84 -17.71
CA GLU A 451 -9.19 -3.22 -18.84
C GLU A 451 -10.42 -2.31 -18.98
N TYR A 452 -10.71 -1.54 -17.94
CA TYR A 452 -11.90 -0.71 -17.85
C TYR A 452 -11.55 0.71 -17.39
N GLU A 453 -12.28 1.66 -17.93
CA GLU A 453 -12.38 3.02 -17.42
C GLU A 453 -13.66 3.13 -16.58
N LEU A 454 -13.51 3.64 -15.36
CA LEU A 454 -14.63 3.96 -14.48
C LEU A 454 -15.09 5.38 -14.76
N VAL A 455 -16.27 5.49 -15.34
CA VAL A 455 -16.90 6.76 -15.69
C VAL A 455 -18.04 7.00 -14.71
N THR A 456 -17.98 8.09 -13.97
CA THR A 456 -19.10 8.51 -13.13
C THR A 456 -20.22 9.07 -14.00
N ARG A 457 -21.48 8.81 -13.65
CA ARG A 457 -22.60 9.32 -14.45
C ARG A 457 -22.74 10.81 -14.16
N GLU A 458 -22.19 11.63 -15.06
CA GLU A 458 -22.35 13.08 -14.98
C GLU A 458 -23.81 13.46 -15.27
N LYS A 459 -24.39 14.27 -14.38
CA LYS A 459 -25.68 14.91 -14.65
C LYS A 459 -25.50 16.16 -15.51
N SER A 460 -25.24 15.96 -16.80
CA SER A 460 -25.62 16.89 -17.86
C SER A 460 -25.78 16.13 -19.17
N GLY A 461 -26.77 16.51 -19.98
CA GLY A 461 -26.99 15.99 -21.33
C GLY A 461 -25.87 16.31 -22.34
N SER A 462 -24.61 16.35 -21.92
CA SER A 462 -23.46 16.18 -22.79
C SER A 462 -23.24 14.67 -22.94
N VAL A 463 -23.83 14.17 -24.02
CA VAL A 463 -23.44 12.97 -24.72
C VAL A 463 -21.97 12.62 -24.44
N SER A 464 -21.72 11.52 -23.73
CA SER A 464 -20.37 10.92 -23.72
C SER A 464 -19.96 10.71 -25.18
N SER A 465 -18.70 10.94 -25.51
CA SER A 465 -18.13 10.74 -26.86
C SER A 465 -18.44 9.35 -27.46
N LEU A 466 -18.88 8.40 -26.64
CA LEU A 466 -19.32 7.05 -27.00
C LEU A 466 -20.78 6.92 -27.51
N GLN A 467 -21.69 7.87 -27.27
CA GLN A 467 -23.05 7.77 -27.86
C GLN A 467 -23.13 8.31 -29.29
N PHE A 468 -22.15 9.11 -29.74
CA PHE A 468 -22.04 9.53 -31.15
C PHE A 468 -21.68 8.38 -32.10
N LEU A 469 -20.93 7.38 -31.62
CA LEU A 469 -20.53 6.22 -32.42
C LEU A 469 -21.65 5.17 -32.61
N ASN A 470 -22.60 5.09 -31.66
CA ASN A 470 -23.71 4.12 -31.75
C ASN A 470 -24.99 4.71 -32.35
N ALA A 471 -25.16 6.05 -32.33
CA ALA A 471 -26.33 6.70 -32.93
C ALA A 471 -26.27 6.79 -34.47
N SER A 472 -25.06 6.72 -35.04
CA SER A 472 -24.83 6.81 -36.49
C SER A 472 -25.07 5.48 -37.24
N GLN A 473 -25.45 4.39 -36.55
CA GLN A 473 -25.78 3.09 -37.16
C GLN A 473 -27.27 2.71 -37.13
N LYS A 474 -28.17 3.59 -36.68
CA LYS A 474 -29.62 3.34 -36.68
C LYS A 474 -30.42 4.41 -37.40
N THR A 475 -30.08 4.67 -38.65
CA THR A 475 -31.02 5.22 -39.64
C THR A 475 -31.13 4.24 -40.78
N GLY A 476 -32.08 3.31 -40.66
CA GLY A 476 -32.33 2.25 -41.63
C GLY A 476 -33.72 1.63 -41.48
N ASN A 477 -34.72 2.34 -42.02
CA ASN A 477 -35.99 1.85 -42.58
C ASN A 477 -37.06 1.08 -41.75
N LYS A 478 -38.26 1.69 -41.80
CA LYS A 478 -39.62 1.15 -42.12
C LYS A 478 -40.52 0.53 -41.02
N ASN A 479 -41.61 1.27 -40.77
CA ASN A 479 -43.04 0.90 -40.70
C ASN A 479 -43.46 -0.42 -40.05
N ASN A 480 -44.35 -0.38 -39.04
CA ASN A 480 -45.81 -0.44 -39.23
C ASN A 480 -46.61 -0.29 -37.91
N ASN A 481 -47.90 -0.01 -38.10
CA ASN A 481 -48.92 0.49 -37.18
C ASN A 481 -49.38 -0.45 -36.03
N ASN A 482 -49.90 0.23 -34.99
CA ASN A 482 -51.02 -0.10 -34.09
C ASN A 482 -51.03 -1.41 -33.30
N THR A 483 -51.02 -1.27 -31.98
CA THR A 483 -52.16 -1.67 -31.12
C THR A 483 -52.04 -1.05 -29.73
N ASN A 484 -53.10 -0.37 -29.31
CA ASN A 484 -53.28 0.15 -27.95
C ASN A 484 -53.23 -1.00 -26.94
N THR A 485 -52.25 -0.94 -26.04
CA THR A 485 -52.34 -1.58 -24.72
C THR A 485 -52.12 -0.49 -23.68
N ILE A 486 -53.16 -0.28 -22.87
CA ILE A 486 -53.11 0.56 -21.68
C ILE A 486 -52.06 -0.08 -20.77
N HIS A 487 -50.85 0.48 -20.77
CA HIS A 487 -49.90 0.21 -19.72
C HIS A 487 -50.31 1.05 -18.52
N GLU A 488 -50.66 0.37 -17.44
CA GLU A 488 -50.68 0.95 -16.11
C GLU A 488 -49.31 1.62 -15.88
N ASP A 489 -49.31 2.95 -15.88
CA ASP A 489 -48.19 3.75 -15.39
C ASP A 489 -48.04 3.44 -13.89
N THR A 490 -47.32 2.36 -13.58
CA THR A 490 -46.65 2.24 -12.30
C THR A 490 -45.70 3.42 -12.23
N HIS A 491 -46.11 4.48 -11.51
CA HIS A 491 -45.26 5.61 -11.17
C HIS A 491 -43.93 5.07 -10.62
N LYS A 492 -42.90 4.99 -11.47
CA LYS A 492 -41.52 4.82 -11.02
C LYS A 492 -41.25 6.02 -10.13
N LYS A 493 -41.06 5.77 -8.82
CA LYS A 493 -40.51 6.76 -7.89
C LYS A 493 -39.34 7.43 -8.59
N THR A 494 -39.48 8.71 -8.92
CA THR A 494 -38.46 9.47 -9.61
C THR A 494 -37.27 9.58 -8.68
N GLU A 495 -36.10 9.11 -9.08
CA GLU A 495 -34.87 9.31 -8.32
C GLU A 495 -34.52 10.81 -8.30
N HIS A 496 -34.43 11.39 -7.12
CA HIS A 496 -34.17 12.82 -6.96
C HIS A 496 -32.66 13.01 -6.82
N TRP A 497 -32.02 13.61 -7.82
CA TRP A 497 -30.62 14.00 -7.64
C TRP A 497 -30.49 15.48 -7.39
N VAL A 498 -29.58 15.81 -6.49
CA VAL A 498 -29.39 17.17 -6.02
C VAL A 498 -27.92 17.55 -6.16
N SER A 499 -27.67 18.84 -6.42
CA SER A 499 -26.31 19.36 -6.60
C SER A 499 -26.19 20.76 -6.03
N PHE A 500 -25.17 20.99 -5.22
CA PHE A 500 -24.84 22.28 -4.63
C PHE A 500 -23.36 22.63 -4.87
N HIS A 501 -22.98 23.86 -4.53
CA HIS A 501 -21.57 24.25 -4.46
C HIS A 501 -21.38 25.33 -3.39
N PHE A 502 -20.13 25.49 -2.95
CA PHE A 502 -19.75 26.62 -2.11
C PHE A 502 -19.28 27.79 -2.99
N ARG A 503 -19.66 29.00 -2.59
CA ARG A 503 -19.25 30.24 -3.25
C ARG A 503 -18.61 31.17 -2.23
N ARG A 504 -17.49 31.78 -2.59
CA ARG A 504 -16.82 32.75 -1.75
C ARG A 504 -17.66 34.03 -1.61
N LEU A 505 -17.71 34.56 -0.39
CA LEU A 505 -18.33 35.82 -0.06
C LEU A 505 -17.30 36.95 -0.14
N LYS A 506 -17.79 38.19 -0.29
CA LYS A 506 -16.94 39.37 -0.17
C LYS A 506 -16.32 39.43 1.24
N THR A 507 -15.10 39.95 1.33
CA THR A 507 -14.36 40.09 2.59
C THR A 507 -15.22 40.77 3.66
N GLY A 508 -15.26 40.22 4.87
CA GLY A 508 -16.06 40.73 6.00
C GLY A 508 -17.55 40.35 5.97
N SER A 509 -18.04 39.62 4.96
CA SER A 509 -19.42 39.14 4.88
C SER A 509 -19.58 37.73 5.44
N ASN A 510 -20.68 37.48 6.16
CA ASN A 510 -21.04 36.16 6.69
C ASN A 510 -22.20 35.55 5.90
N ALA A 511 -22.27 34.22 5.86
CA ALA A 511 -23.41 33.52 5.28
C ALA A 511 -24.70 33.85 6.06
N SER A 512 -25.78 34.12 5.32
CA SER A 512 -27.10 34.37 5.91
C SER A 512 -27.64 33.14 6.63
N ASP A 513 -28.47 33.33 7.67
CA ASP A 513 -29.09 32.21 8.39
C ASP A 513 -30.01 31.36 7.50
N LYS A 514 -30.57 31.97 6.46
CA LYS A 514 -31.31 31.25 5.40
C LYS A 514 -30.39 30.26 4.68
N GLN A 515 -29.17 30.66 4.31
CA GLN A 515 -28.22 29.78 3.63
C GLN A 515 -27.71 28.68 4.56
N LYS A 516 -27.48 28.98 5.84
CA LYS A 516 -27.16 27.96 6.86
C LYS A 516 -28.29 26.94 7.00
N SER A 517 -29.55 27.40 7.06
CA SER A 517 -30.73 26.53 7.12
C SER A 517 -30.86 25.64 5.87
N VAL A 518 -30.58 26.17 4.68
CA VAL A 518 -30.59 25.38 3.44
C VAL A 518 -29.46 24.34 3.45
N ALA A 519 -28.25 24.71 3.84
CA ALA A 519 -27.11 23.79 3.93
C ALA A 519 -27.37 22.64 4.92
N ALA A 520 -28.02 22.95 6.06
CA ALA A 520 -28.40 21.95 7.06
C ALA A 520 -29.37 20.88 6.51
N LYS A 521 -30.20 21.21 5.51
CA LYS A 521 -31.06 20.21 4.83
C LYS A 521 -30.24 19.12 4.13
N TYR A 522 -29.05 19.47 3.68
CA TYR A 522 -28.09 18.57 3.06
C TYR A 522 -27.16 17.91 4.08
N GLY A 523 -27.37 18.10 5.40
CA GLY A 523 -26.52 17.53 6.44
C GLY A 523 -25.18 18.24 6.62
N ILE A 524 -25.03 19.47 6.10
CA ILE A 524 -23.88 20.32 6.37
C ILE A 524 -24.16 21.07 7.68
N LYS A 525 -23.41 20.75 8.73
CA LYS A 525 -23.63 21.29 10.08
C LYS A 525 -23.18 22.75 10.18
N GLU A 526 -22.02 23.06 9.61
CA GLU A 526 -21.40 24.38 9.69
C GLU A 526 -20.89 24.81 8.31
N LEU A 527 -21.02 26.10 8.01
CA LEU A 527 -20.48 26.68 6.78
C LEU A 527 -19.09 27.26 7.06
N PRO A 528 -18.12 27.03 6.16
CA PRO A 528 -16.78 27.57 6.33
C PRO A 528 -16.79 29.11 6.32
N PRO A 529 -15.99 29.78 7.17
CA PRO A 529 -15.92 31.23 7.22
C PRO A 529 -15.58 31.83 5.84
N GLY A 530 -16.26 32.92 5.47
CA GLY A 530 -16.05 33.57 4.18
C GLY A 530 -16.72 32.87 2.98
N PHE A 531 -17.50 31.82 3.20
CA PHE A 531 -18.25 31.12 2.16
C PHE A 531 -19.74 31.11 2.40
N THR A 532 -20.47 30.91 1.32
CA THR A 532 -21.89 30.64 1.33
C THR A 532 -22.24 29.36 0.57
N PHE A 533 -23.41 28.82 0.90
CA PHE A 533 -23.97 27.64 0.27
C PHE A 533 -24.93 28.04 -0.85
N VAL A 534 -24.71 27.50 -2.05
CA VAL A 534 -25.57 27.71 -3.20
C VAL A 534 -26.15 26.37 -3.63
N ASP A 535 -27.46 26.24 -3.44
CA ASP A 535 -28.23 25.13 -4.02
C ASP A 535 -28.33 25.36 -5.54
N SER A 536 -27.75 24.45 -6.31
CA SER A 536 -27.63 24.61 -7.76
C SER A 536 -28.66 23.80 -8.54
N HIS A 537 -29.55 22.99 -7.95
CA HIS A 537 -30.78 22.44 -8.56
C HIS A 537 -31.44 21.39 -7.64
N VAL A 538 -32.76 21.51 -7.46
CA VAL A 538 -33.67 20.44 -7.02
C VAL A 538 -34.70 20.23 -8.12
N ARG A 539 -34.69 19.08 -8.81
CA ARG A 539 -35.81 18.68 -9.68
C ARG A 539 -36.46 17.43 -9.13
N GLY A 540 -37.71 17.60 -8.68
CA GLY A 540 -38.59 16.56 -8.16
C GLY A 540 -39.59 17.15 -7.16
N GLU A 541 -40.57 16.36 -6.74
CA GLU A 541 -41.75 16.83 -6.00
C GLU A 541 -41.40 17.53 -4.68
N ARG A 542 -42.24 18.47 -4.26
CA ARG A 542 -41.99 19.37 -3.11
C ARG A 542 -41.84 18.67 -1.75
N ASN A 543 -42.16 17.38 -1.67
CA ASN A 543 -41.97 16.55 -0.48
C ASN A 543 -40.84 15.55 -0.73
N ILE A 544 -39.61 15.98 -0.48
CA ILE A 544 -38.45 15.11 -0.65
C ILE A 544 -38.19 14.38 0.66
N ASP A 545 -38.34 13.06 0.62
CA ASP A 545 -37.84 12.19 1.67
C ASP A 545 -36.31 12.28 1.68
N LYS A 546 -35.72 12.63 2.82
CA LYS A 546 -34.25 12.80 2.94
C LYS A 546 -33.49 11.54 2.53
N ASP A 547 -34.12 10.38 2.68
CA ASP A 547 -33.55 9.07 2.40
C ASP A 547 -33.52 8.72 0.89
N ASN A 548 -34.17 9.51 0.02
CA ASN A 548 -34.23 9.27 -1.44
C ASN A 548 -33.47 10.33 -2.28
N MET A 549 -32.62 11.15 -1.65
CA MET A 549 -31.78 12.11 -2.36
C MET A 549 -30.43 11.49 -2.76
N HIS A 550 -30.12 11.53 -4.04
CA HIS A 550 -28.83 11.11 -4.59
C HIS A 550 -27.93 12.30 -4.91
N PHE A 551 -26.63 12.16 -4.68
CA PHE A 551 -25.65 13.22 -4.95
C PHE A 551 -24.48 12.67 -5.75
N SER A 552 -23.91 13.50 -6.63
CA SER A 552 -22.58 13.25 -7.18
C SER A 552 -21.61 14.14 -6.41
N ALA A 553 -20.85 13.54 -5.49
CA ALA A 553 -19.89 14.26 -4.65
C ALA A 553 -18.76 14.86 -5.52
N LEU A 554 -18.39 14.18 -6.60
CA LEU A 554 -17.43 14.70 -7.57
C LEU A 554 -17.96 15.94 -8.30
N ASP A 555 -19.23 15.93 -8.72
CA ASP A 555 -19.82 17.11 -9.37
C ASP A 555 -19.86 18.31 -8.43
N ILE A 556 -20.18 18.09 -7.14
CA ILE A 556 -20.20 19.13 -6.11
C ILE A 556 -18.80 19.74 -5.92
N LEU A 557 -17.77 18.88 -5.81
CA LEU A 557 -16.38 19.32 -5.67
C LEU A 557 -15.94 20.11 -6.90
N ASN A 558 -16.13 19.57 -8.10
CA ASN A 558 -15.70 20.19 -9.36
C ASN A 558 -16.39 21.54 -9.59
N LYS A 559 -17.68 21.66 -9.28
CA LYS A 559 -18.39 22.95 -9.32
C LYS A 559 -17.84 23.94 -8.30
N THR A 560 -17.54 23.48 -7.09
CA THR A 560 -16.99 24.33 -6.03
C THR A 560 -15.61 24.86 -6.42
N LEU A 561 -14.69 23.99 -6.85
CA LEU A 561 -13.35 24.38 -7.31
C LEU A 561 -13.42 25.30 -8.55
N GLY A 562 -14.28 25.00 -9.52
CA GLY A 562 -14.45 25.86 -10.70
C GLY A 562 -15.01 27.25 -10.38
N LYS A 563 -15.75 27.42 -9.27
CA LYS A 563 -16.21 28.74 -8.79
C LYS A 563 -15.16 29.50 -8.00
N LEU A 564 -14.25 28.78 -7.35
CA LEU A 564 -13.09 29.36 -6.66
C LEU A 564 -12.12 29.98 -7.67
N ASN A 565 -11.77 29.25 -8.74
CA ASN A 565 -10.85 29.74 -9.78
C ASN A 565 -11.34 31.02 -10.46
N ARG A 566 -12.62 31.09 -10.87
CA ARG A 566 -13.18 32.28 -11.54
C ARG A 566 -13.18 33.53 -10.66
N TYR A 567 -13.31 33.38 -9.34
CA TYR A 567 -13.27 34.53 -8.43
C TYR A 567 -11.85 35.10 -8.30
N TYR A 568 -10.82 34.26 -8.42
CA TYR A 568 -9.43 34.71 -8.45
C TYR A 568 -9.16 35.53 -9.71
N GLU A 569 -9.52 35.00 -10.88
CA GLU A 569 -9.37 35.68 -12.17
C GLU A 569 -10.10 37.04 -12.22
N GLU A 570 -11.38 37.08 -11.81
CA GLU A 570 -12.21 38.31 -11.83
C GLU A 570 -11.73 39.43 -10.89
N ASN A 571 -10.90 39.13 -9.88
CA ASN A 571 -10.36 40.14 -8.96
C ASN A 571 -8.90 40.49 -9.27
N HIS A 572 -8.10 39.56 -9.81
CA HIS A 572 -6.75 39.84 -10.27
C HIS A 572 -6.72 40.80 -11.46
N ASP A 573 -7.68 40.69 -12.37
CA ASP A 573 -7.84 41.61 -13.50
C ASP A 573 -8.23 43.02 -13.04
N LYS A 574 -9.01 43.15 -11.96
CA LYS A 574 -9.40 44.45 -11.39
C LYS A 574 -8.28 45.15 -10.63
N GLU A 575 -7.38 44.40 -9.99
CA GLU A 575 -6.19 44.95 -9.35
C GLU A 575 -5.15 45.41 -10.39
N GLN A 576 -5.06 44.75 -11.56
CA GLN A 576 -4.21 45.24 -12.66
C GLN A 576 -4.80 46.45 -13.39
N GLU A 577 -6.13 46.57 -13.49
CA GLU A 577 -6.80 47.77 -14.02
C GLU A 577 -6.71 48.99 -13.10
N THR A 578 -6.37 48.81 -11.81
CA THR A 578 -6.19 49.94 -10.86
C THR A 578 -4.73 50.37 -10.70
N ILE A 579 -3.78 49.66 -11.31
CA ILE A 579 -2.34 49.99 -11.32
C ILE A 579 -1.88 50.59 -12.67
N ASN A 580 -2.75 50.58 -13.69
CA ASN A 580 -2.61 51.40 -14.90
C ASN A 580 -3.53 52.63 -14.84
#